data_AF-A0A2S2C0B8-F1
#
_entry.id   AF-A0A2S2C0B8-F1
#
_cell.length_a   1.000
_cell.length_b   1.000
_cell.length_c   1.000
_cell.angle_alpha   90.00
_cell.angle_beta   90.00
_cell.angle_gamma   90.00
#
_symmetry.space_group_name_H-M   'P 1'
#
loop_
_entity.id
_entity.type
_entity.pdbx_description
1 polymer ?
#
loop_
_entity_poly.entity_id
_entity_poly.type
_entity_poly.pdbx_seq_one_letter_code
_entity_poly.pdbx_strand_id
1 'polypeptide(L)'
;MVRATDFINQVVSSTLYRPDGTVETTRDPAVWTLAHRGYSGSGRLDVWAYRTQAAALRAGAVLAMEAGMDEDLNVQNCLRQAAGREVMERYEELSPEGHLLRVQAAFLQA
;
A
#
# COMPACT_ATOMS: atom_id res chain seq x y z
N MET A 1 -19.77 -1.33 -15.42
CA MET A 1 -20.26 -0.91 -14.10
C MET A 1 -19.66 -1.87 -13.07
N VAL A 2 -18.69 -1.41 -12.27
CA VAL A 2 -18.07 -2.24 -11.22
C VAL A 2 -19.06 -2.32 -10.06
N ARG A 3 -19.38 -3.52 -9.56
CA ARG A 3 -20.25 -3.64 -8.38
C ARG A 3 -19.44 -3.26 -7.14
N ALA A 4 -20.03 -2.55 -6.18
CA ALA A 4 -19.34 -2.18 -4.94
C ALA A 4 -18.76 -3.40 -4.19
N THR A 5 -19.39 -4.57 -4.33
CA THR A 5 -18.93 -5.86 -3.79
C THR A 5 -17.60 -6.34 -4.36
N ASP A 6 -17.15 -5.82 -5.51
CA ASP A 6 -15.85 -6.18 -6.09
C ASP A 6 -14.68 -5.53 -5.35
N PHE A 7 -14.94 -4.46 -4.59
CA PHE A 7 -13.91 -3.62 -3.97
C PHE A 7 -13.54 -4.07 -2.56
N ILE A 8 -14.50 -4.67 -1.85
CA ILE A 8 -14.34 -5.21 -0.51
C ILE A 8 -13.86 -6.66 -0.63
N ASN A 9 -12.76 -7.00 0.03
CA ASN A 9 -12.16 -8.33 -0.01
C ASN A 9 -11.97 -8.88 1.40
N GLN A 10 -11.96 -10.21 1.54
CA GLN A 10 -11.64 -10.89 2.80
C GLN A 10 -10.12 -10.96 2.98
N VAL A 11 -9.57 -10.10 3.84
CA VAL A 11 -8.13 -9.98 4.11
C VAL A 11 -7.83 -10.56 5.48
N VAL A 12 -6.67 -11.21 5.63
CA VAL A 12 -6.23 -11.74 6.93
C VAL A 12 -6.04 -10.59 7.92
N SER A 13 -6.81 -10.59 9.00
CA SER A 13 -6.78 -9.58 10.07
C SER A 13 -5.95 -10.02 11.27
N SER A 14 -5.85 -11.33 11.50
CA SER A 14 -5.01 -11.91 12.54
C SER A 14 -4.50 -13.29 12.15
N THR A 15 -3.32 -13.61 12.66
CA THR A 15 -2.72 -14.95 12.62
C THR A 15 -2.36 -15.34 14.05
N LEU A 16 -2.93 -16.44 14.55
CA LEU A 16 -2.63 -16.99 15.87
C LEU A 16 -1.77 -18.25 15.71
N TYR A 17 -0.56 -18.21 16.28
CA TYR A 17 0.33 -19.36 16.38
C TYR A 17 0.16 -20.02 17.73
N ARG A 18 -0.16 -21.31 17.76
CA ARG A 18 -0.31 -22.09 19.00
C ARG A 18 0.91 -22.96 19.30
N PRO A 19 1.16 -23.29 20.58
CA PRO A 19 2.27 -24.16 20.98
C PRO A 19 2.22 -25.58 20.39
N ASP A 20 1.04 -26.06 20.02
CA ASP A 20 0.84 -27.37 19.36
C ASP A 20 1.18 -27.35 17.87
N GLY A 21 1.67 -26.22 17.35
CA GLY A 21 1.98 -26.01 15.94
C GLY A 21 0.80 -25.61 15.08
N THR A 22 -0.41 -25.51 15.64
CA THR A 22 -1.60 -25.04 14.92
C THR A 22 -1.47 -23.56 14.59
N VAL A 23 -1.84 -23.19 13.36
CA VAL A 23 -1.93 -21.80 12.90
C VAL A 23 -3.37 -21.50 12.52
N GLU A 24 -3.97 -20.52 13.19
CA GLU A 24 -5.30 -20.03 12.87
C GLU A 24 -5.22 -18.65 12.22
N THR A 25 -6.05 -18.41 11.21
CA THR A 25 -6.14 -17.11 10.56
C THR A 25 -7.58 -16.62 10.59
N THR A 26 -7.77 -15.37 10.99
CA THR A 26 -9.06 -14.68 10.86
C THR A 26 -9.02 -13.80 9.63
N ARG A 27 -10.12 -13.76 8.88
CA ARG A 27 -10.27 -12.90 7.71
C ARG A 27 -11.49 -12.01 7.89
N ASP A 28 -11.30 -10.73 7.64
CA ASP A 28 -12.33 -9.70 7.78
C ASP A 28 -12.46 -8.90 6.48
N PRO A 29 -13.65 -8.31 6.20
CA PRO A 29 -13.85 -7.46 5.05
C PRO A 29 -12.99 -6.19 5.14
N ALA A 30 -12.22 -5.93 4.09
CA ALA A 30 -11.33 -4.78 4.00
C ALA A 30 -11.24 -4.23 2.57
N VAL A 31 -10.77 -2.99 2.47
CA VAL A 31 -10.29 -2.38 1.22
C VAL A 31 -8.80 -2.08 1.32
N TRP A 32 -8.07 -2.10 0.20
CA TRP A 32 -6.68 -1.66 0.20
C TRP A 32 -6.63 -0.15 0.05
N THR A 33 -5.86 0.52 0.89
CA THR A 33 -5.69 1.97 0.84
C THR A 33 -4.26 2.32 0.52
N LEU A 34 -4.07 3.40 -0.24
CA LEU A 34 -2.81 4.11 -0.40
C LEU A 34 -2.98 5.47 0.26
N ALA A 35 -2.15 5.79 1.23
CA ALA A 35 -2.10 7.10 1.84
C ALA A 35 -0.83 7.83 1.39
N HIS A 36 -0.96 9.09 0.97
CA HIS A 36 0.15 9.95 0.58
C HIS A 36 0.04 11.31 1.26
N ARG A 37 1.11 11.78 1.92
CA ARG A 37 1.20 13.17 2.38
C ARG A 37 1.72 14.04 1.24
N GLY A 38 0.83 14.84 0.66
CA GLY A 38 1.15 15.67 -0.50
C GLY A 38 2.20 16.74 -0.23
N TYR A 39 3.03 17.01 -1.24
CA TYR A 39 4.09 18.03 -1.21
C TYR A 39 3.56 19.48 -1.32
N SER A 40 2.28 19.68 -1.68
CA SER A 40 1.71 21.01 -1.94
C SER A 40 1.41 21.80 -0.66
N GLY A 41 2.44 22.15 0.12
CA GLY A 41 2.49 23.27 1.09
C GLY A 41 1.56 23.23 2.32
N SER A 42 0.45 22.50 2.30
CA SER A 42 -0.55 22.44 3.36
C SER A 42 -0.49 21.14 4.16
N GLY A 43 0.40 20.20 3.80
CA GLY A 43 0.56 18.90 4.47
C GLY A 43 -0.68 18.00 4.39
N ARG A 44 -1.50 18.13 3.33
CA ARG A 44 -2.72 17.35 3.14
C ARG A 44 -2.39 15.85 3.07
N LEU A 45 -3.21 15.05 3.75
CA LEU A 45 -3.19 13.60 3.65
C LEU A 45 -4.24 13.16 2.61
N ASP A 46 -3.77 12.66 1.48
CA ASP A 46 -4.62 12.05 0.47
C ASP A 46 -4.71 10.54 0.71
N VAL A 47 -5.93 9.99 0.65
CA VAL A 47 -6.17 8.56 0.81
C VAL A 47 -7.03 8.06 -0.35
N TRP A 48 -6.50 7.08 -1.08
CA TRP A 48 -7.22 6.40 -2.17
C TRP A 48 -7.47 4.95 -1.79
N ALA A 49 -8.63 4.44 -2.16
CA ALA A 49 -8.97 3.04 -2.01
C ALA A 49 -8.72 2.30 -3.33
N TYR A 50 -8.32 1.03 -3.24
CA TYR A 50 -8.01 0.14 -4.34
C TYR A 50 -8.60 -1.24 -4.08
N ARG A 51 -8.97 -1.92 -5.18
CA ARG A 51 -9.49 -3.28 -5.16
C ARG A 51 -8.46 -4.30 -4.65
N THR A 52 -7.20 -4.17 -5.06
CA THR A 52 -6.15 -5.14 -4.73
C THR A 52 -4.93 -4.44 -4.18
N GLN A 53 -4.17 -5.14 -3.33
CA GLN A 53 -2.89 -4.66 -2.83
C GLN A 53 -1.94 -4.34 -3.97
N ALA A 54 -1.89 -5.19 -5.00
CA ALA A 54 -1.02 -4.98 -6.16
C ALA A 54 -1.37 -3.70 -6.93
N ALA A 55 -2.65 -3.34 -7.04
CA ALA A 55 -3.05 -2.08 -7.66
C ALA A 55 -2.63 -0.87 -6.80
N ALA A 56 -2.82 -0.94 -5.47
CA ALA A 56 -2.38 0.10 -4.55
C ALA A 56 -0.86 0.29 -4.58
N LEU A 57 -0.09 -0.81 -4.58
CA LEU A 57 1.39 -0.78 -4.64
C LEU A 57 1.89 -0.18 -5.95
N ARG A 58 1.28 -0.55 -7.10
CA ARG A 58 1.65 0.06 -8.38
C ARG A 58 1.37 1.56 -8.40
N ALA A 59 0.23 1.99 -7.89
CA ALA A 59 -0.09 3.42 -7.80
C ALA A 59 0.86 4.16 -6.85
N GLY A 60 1.19 3.56 -5.70
CA GLY A 60 2.18 4.11 -4.76
C GLY A 60 3.56 4.24 -5.39
N ALA A 61 4.00 3.24 -6.15
CA ALA A 61 5.27 3.28 -6.86
C ALA A 61 5.32 4.41 -7.91
N VAL A 62 4.22 4.65 -8.63
CA VAL A 62 4.12 5.80 -9.55
C VAL A 62 4.21 7.12 -8.78
N LEU A 63 3.50 7.26 -7.66
CA LEU A 63 3.59 8.47 -6.83
C LEU A 63 5.00 8.70 -6.28
N ALA A 64 5.72 7.64 -5.90
CA ALA A 64 7.11 7.76 -5.47
C ALA A 64 8.00 8.32 -6.59
N MET A 65 7.80 7.89 -7.84
CA MET A 65 8.51 8.46 -9.00
C MET A 65 8.20 9.93 -9.18
N GLU A 66 6.91 10.30 -9.13
CA GLU A 66 6.47 11.69 -9.23
C GLU A 66 6.97 12.56 -8.06
N ALA A 67 7.29 11.94 -6.92
CA ALA A 67 7.82 12.57 -5.72
C ALA A 67 9.36 12.61 -5.66
N GLY A 68 10.06 12.36 -6.78
CA GLY A 68 11.51 12.57 -6.91
C GLY A 68 12.37 11.30 -6.86
N MET A 69 11.77 10.11 -7.00
CA MET A 69 12.54 8.87 -7.18
C MET A 69 12.92 8.57 -8.64
N ASP A 70 12.58 9.45 -9.56
CA ASP A 70 12.72 9.23 -11.00
C ASP A 70 14.17 9.15 -11.50
N GLU A 71 15.14 9.65 -10.73
CA GLU A 71 16.57 9.53 -11.06
C GLU A 71 17.21 8.21 -10.55
N ASP A 72 16.57 7.47 -9.65
CA ASP A 72 17.10 6.20 -9.14
C ASP A 72 16.85 5.05 -10.14
N LEU A 73 17.92 4.63 -10.82
CA LEU A 73 17.89 3.54 -11.80
C LEU A 73 17.37 2.21 -11.22
N ASN A 74 17.60 1.94 -9.93
CA ASN A 74 17.08 0.73 -9.30
C ASN A 74 15.56 0.81 -9.15
N VAL A 75 15.04 1.97 -8.78
CA VAL A 75 13.60 2.21 -8.68
C VAL A 75 12.91 2.12 -10.04
N GLN A 76 13.52 2.70 -11.09
CA GLN A 76 13.03 2.55 -12.46
C GLN A 76 12.97 1.07 -12.89
N ASN A 77 13.97 0.27 -12.52
CA ASN A 77 14.00 -1.17 -12.82
C ASN A 77 12.90 -1.93 -12.08
N CYS A 78 12.72 -1.66 -10.78
CA CYS A 78 11.65 -2.26 -9.98
C CYS A 78 10.27 -1.94 -10.54
N LEU A 79 10.03 -0.68 -10.93
CA LEU A 79 8.74 -0.27 -11.52
C LEU A 79 8.45 -1.02 -12.82
N ARG A 80 9.46 -1.19 -13.70
CA ARG A 80 9.33 -1.97 -14.95
C ARG A 80 9.02 -3.45 -14.71
N GLN A 81 9.47 -4.00 -13.59
CA GLN A 81 9.22 -5.38 -13.18
C GLN A 81 7.92 -5.54 -12.38
N ALA A 82 7.10 -4.48 -12.26
CA ALA A 82 5.92 -4.43 -11.40
C ALA A 82 6.22 -4.72 -9.90
N ALA A 83 7.47 -4.52 -9.49
CA ALA A 83 7.97 -4.65 -8.12
C ALA A 83 7.67 -3.36 -7.33
N GLY A 84 6.38 -3.05 -7.17
CA GLY A 84 5.93 -1.79 -6.57
C GLY A 84 6.21 -1.68 -5.08
N ARG A 85 6.37 -2.80 -4.38
CA ARG A 85 6.69 -2.82 -2.94
C ARG A 85 8.10 -2.29 -2.70
N GLU A 86 9.05 -2.76 -3.49
CA GLU A 86 10.47 -2.43 -3.42
C GLU A 86 10.70 -0.94 -3.68
N VAL A 87 9.96 -0.36 -4.63
CA VAL A 87 9.94 1.09 -4.87
C VAL A 87 9.48 1.86 -3.63
N MET A 88 8.39 1.41 -3.00
CA MET A 88 7.83 2.08 -1.82
C MET A 88 8.74 1.96 -0.59
N GLU A 89 9.36 0.80 -0.38
CA GLU A 89 10.35 0.59 0.67
C GLU A 89 11.57 1.51 0.48
N ARG A 90 12.07 1.61 -0.76
CA ARG A 90 13.17 2.53 -1.10
C ARG A 90 12.81 4.00 -0.86
N TYR A 91 11.58 4.40 -1.17
CA TYR A 91 11.09 5.74 -0.90
C TYR A 91 11.06 6.06 0.60
N GLU A 92 10.58 5.12 1.44
CA GLU A 92 10.58 5.26 2.90
C GLU A 92 12.01 5.42 3.46
N GLU A 93 12.98 4.67 2.94
CA GLU A 93 14.41 4.79 3.33
C GLU A 93 15.00 6.18 3.06
N LEU A 94 14.65 6.78 1.91
CA LEU A 94 15.26 8.02 1.43
C LEU A 94 14.54 9.29 1.94
N SER A 95 13.32 9.17 2.45
CA SER A 95 12.49 10.32 2.87
C SER A 95 11.98 10.26 4.32
N PRO A 96 12.82 9.96 5.33
CA PRO A 96 12.36 9.60 6.67
C PRO A 96 11.56 10.69 7.41
N GLU A 97 11.89 11.98 7.24
CA GLU A 97 11.30 13.06 8.07
C GLU A 97 9.96 13.62 7.54
N GLY A 98 9.55 13.23 6.33
CA GLY A 98 8.32 13.70 5.69
C GLY A 98 7.44 12.60 5.12
N HIS A 99 7.91 11.35 5.15
CA HIS A 99 7.23 10.25 4.48
C HIS A 99 5.84 9.99 5.08
N LEU A 100 4.87 9.96 4.19
CA LEU A 100 3.74 9.09 4.33
C LEU A 100 3.38 8.69 2.91
N LEU A 101 3.81 7.50 2.50
CA LEU A 101 3.43 6.84 1.26
C LEU A 101 3.23 5.36 1.61
N ARG A 102 2.02 5.00 2.02
CA ARG A 102 1.77 3.70 2.67
C ARG A 102 0.60 2.97 2.03
N VAL A 103 0.82 1.69 1.71
CA VAL A 103 -0.27 0.77 1.35
C VAL A 103 -0.65 -0.06 2.58
N GLN A 104 -1.93 -0.04 2.95
CA GLN A 104 -2.45 -0.82 4.07
C GLN A 104 -3.88 -1.31 3.83
N ALA A 105 -4.24 -2.43 4.45
CA ALA A 105 -5.63 -2.86 4.50
C ALA A 105 -6.39 -1.98 5.51
N ALA A 106 -7.55 -1.46 5.10
CA ALA A 106 -8.50 -0.79 5.96
C ALA A 106 -9.68 -1.74 6.19
N PHE A 107 -9.75 -2.32 7.38
CA PHE A 107 -10.83 -3.21 7.78
C PHE A 107 -12.12 -2.42 8.04
N LEU A 108 -13.23 -2.96 7.56
CA LEU A 108 -14.54 -2.36 7.75
C LEU A 108 -15.06 -2.75 9.13
N GLN A 109 -15.54 -1.77 9.90
CA GLN A 109 -16.20 -2.05 11.17
C GLN A 109 -17.55 -2.71 10.91
N ALA A 110 -17.86 -3.71 11.74
CA ALA A 110 -19.15 -4.39 11.77
C ALA A 110 -20.19 -3.57 12.53
#